data_AF-A0A3M1CYU6-F1
#
_entry.id   AF-A0A3M1CYU6-F1
#
_cell.length_a   1.000
_cell.length_b   1.000
_cell.length_c   1.000
_cell.angle_alpha   90.00
_cell.angle_beta   90.00
_cell.angle_gamma   90.00
#
_symmetry.space_group_name_H-M   'P 1'
#
loop_
_entity.id
_entity.type
_entity.pdbx_description
1 polymer ?
#
loop_
_entity_poly.entity_id
_entity_poly.type
_entity_poly.pdbx_seq_one_letter_code
_entity_poly.pdbx_strand_id
1 'polypeptide(L)'
;MTRTTPRRVARVLALLAAWASPARAAEFWAESAPVDSRQEATALRNELDLDALARQLEDGDISARVVRRLVEGQGWRYVLRVEGLDNKAATLIAAQAIAETGVSAGGWMREGDAVSPLGGLVEGVSAVDGAAGDGGGQPAELGAADSAGSEPVALPPARQVLRRAVRAHKGRTDPLELLEAATTVRFSCIREVTLADGRLRTRNRWWRQDHALRLEVEILEGSGVDSTTILTPDNRAWVVVDGTATPRDPTRTHEVLVRFGPAAVLAIPLGFPHDVDRAAAWQDLVVTGMVDWHGRPAWTLEPAAGPPEDEGLVSASFTDDDGRLVQVQWRTSAGLMRFDFDDYREVADGMWIPTSIGIWKDGAPVEQVHIEDLAVDLPLEGALFADP
;
A
#
# COMPACT_ATOMS: atom_id res chain seq x y z
N MET A 1 -7.48 -14.47 -50.23
CA MET A 1 -6.90 -14.95 -48.97
C MET A 1 -6.80 -13.78 -48.00
N THR A 2 -7.88 -13.55 -47.26
CA THR A 2 -8.02 -12.51 -46.24
C THR A 2 -7.47 -13.03 -44.92
N ARG A 3 -6.29 -12.54 -44.50
CA ARG A 3 -5.75 -12.82 -43.17
C ARG A 3 -6.31 -11.79 -42.18
N THR A 4 -7.30 -12.21 -41.41
CA THR A 4 -7.76 -11.52 -40.20
C THR A 4 -6.79 -11.81 -39.06
N THR A 5 -6.08 -10.78 -38.59
CA THR A 5 -5.26 -10.80 -37.37
C THR A 5 -6.16 -10.58 -36.15
N PRO A 6 -6.06 -11.36 -35.07
CA PRO A 6 -6.91 -11.15 -33.90
C PRO A 6 -6.40 -9.99 -33.04
N ARG A 7 -7.29 -9.03 -32.76
CA ARG A 7 -7.15 -8.00 -31.73
C ARG A 7 -6.92 -8.66 -30.36
N ARG A 8 -5.69 -8.60 -29.85
CA ARG A 8 -5.35 -8.77 -28.43
C ARG A 8 -4.57 -7.55 -27.97
N VAL A 9 -5.26 -6.42 -27.86
CA VAL A 9 -4.76 -5.19 -27.24
C VAL A 9 -5.81 -4.83 -26.20
N ALA A 10 -5.51 -4.99 -24.91
CA ALA A 10 -6.17 -4.32 -23.76
C ALA A 10 -5.94 -4.97 -22.37
N ARG A 11 -5.20 -6.09 -22.22
CA ARG A 11 -5.16 -6.81 -20.93
C ARG A 11 -3.93 -6.62 -20.04
N VAL A 12 -2.90 -5.90 -20.47
CA VAL A 12 -1.63 -5.81 -19.71
C VAL A 12 -1.59 -4.65 -18.70
N LEU A 13 -2.44 -3.62 -18.85
CA LEU A 13 -2.42 -2.42 -18.00
C LEU A 13 -3.17 -2.54 -16.66
N ALA A 14 -3.95 -3.59 -16.43
CA ALA A 14 -4.84 -3.70 -15.26
C ALA A 14 -4.21 -4.35 -14.02
N LEU A 15 -3.10 -5.10 -14.15
CA LEU A 15 -2.55 -5.89 -13.04
C LEU A 15 -1.64 -5.09 -12.07
N LEU A 16 -1.16 -3.91 -12.47
CA LEU A 16 -0.27 -3.08 -11.65
C LEU A 16 -1.00 -2.04 -10.77
N ALA A 17 -2.34 -2.05 -10.78
CA ALA A 17 -3.18 -0.96 -10.29
C ALA A 17 -3.78 -1.13 -8.87
N ALA A 18 -3.27 -2.03 -8.02
CA ALA A 18 -3.95 -2.35 -6.75
C ALA A 18 -3.13 -2.11 -5.45
N TRP A 19 -1.92 -1.55 -5.50
CA TRP A 19 -1.00 -1.63 -4.36
C TRP A 19 -0.13 -0.36 -4.20
N ALA A 20 -0.66 0.71 -3.57
CA ALA A 20 0.10 1.73 -2.80
C ALA A 20 -0.76 2.99 -2.48
N SER A 21 -1.23 3.06 -1.22
CA SER A 21 -1.28 4.19 -0.26
C SER A 21 -1.70 5.64 -0.62
N PRO A 22 -2.04 6.48 0.40
CA PRO A 22 -3.15 7.43 0.34
C PRO A 22 -2.77 8.91 0.45
N ALA A 23 -3.70 9.81 0.11
CA ALA A 23 -3.63 11.22 0.48
C ALA A 23 -5.02 11.74 0.88
N ARG A 24 -5.05 12.48 1.98
CA ARG A 24 -6.22 13.03 2.68
C ARG A 24 -7.08 13.95 1.80
N ALA A 25 -8.22 13.43 1.39
CA ALA A 25 -9.47 14.17 1.26
C ALA A 25 -10.52 13.42 2.10
N ALA A 26 -11.64 14.07 2.48
CA ALA A 26 -12.75 13.49 3.24
C ALA A 26 -12.93 11.98 2.99
N GLU A 27 -13.00 11.15 4.06
CA GLU A 27 -13.03 9.66 4.02
C GLU A 27 -13.27 9.15 2.58
N PHE A 28 -12.19 8.95 1.82
CA PHE A 28 -12.30 8.52 0.44
C PHE A 28 -12.37 7.00 0.46
N TRP A 29 -13.50 6.44 0.02
CA TRP A 29 -13.64 5.00 -0.10
C TRP A 29 -14.06 4.59 -1.52
N ALA A 30 -13.36 3.60 -2.07
CA ALA A 30 -13.76 2.92 -3.29
C ALA A 30 -14.53 1.65 -2.93
N GLU A 31 -15.76 1.51 -3.44
CA GLU A 31 -16.54 0.29 -3.30
C GLU A 31 -16.47 -0.53 -4.58
N SER A 32 -16.23 -1.84 -4.47
CA SER A 32 -16.35 -2.73 -5.62
C SER A 32 -17.82 -2.89 -6.05
N ALA A 33 -18.05 -3.30 -7.29
CA ALA A 33 -19.30 -3.98 -7.64
C ALA A 33 -19.54 -5.17 -6.67
N PRO A 34 -20.80 -5.61 -6.44
CA PRO A 34 -21.08 -6.76 -5.58
C PRO A 34 -20.19 -7.94 -5.99
N VAL A 35 -19.49 -8.52 -5.02
CA VAL A 35 -18.38 -9.45 -5.29
C VAL A 35 -18.92 -10.80 -5.78
N ASP A 36 -18.35 -11.33 -6.86
CA ASP A 36 -18.78 -12.58 -7.51
C ASP A 36 -18.38 -13.87 -6.76
N SER A 37 -17.63 -13.80 -5.64
CA SER A 37 -17.36 -14.99 -4.81
C SER A 37 -18.57 -15.27 -3.91
N ARG A 38 -19.61 -15.85 -4.52
CA ARG A 38 -20.88 -16.26 -3.90
C ARG A 38 -20.71 -16.96 -2.56
N GLN A 39 -19.60 -17.66 -2.33
CA GLN A 39 -19.34 -18.46 -1.13
C GLN A 39 -18.98 -17.63 0.12
N GLU A 40 -18.10 -16.63 0.01
CA GLU A 40 -17.72 -15.75 1.13
C GLU A 40 -18.84 -14.79 1.50
N ALA A 41 -19.52 -14.22 0.49
CA ALA A 41 -20.68 -13.38 0.70
C ALA A 41 -21.85 -14.14 1.34
N THR A 42 -22.02 -15.43 1.02
CA THR A 42 -23.04 -16.28 1.65
C THR A 42 -22.64 -16.66 3.08
N ALA A 43 -21.36 -16.90 3.36
CA ALA A 43 -20.89 -17.19 4.73
C ALA A 43 -21.14 -16.00 5.68
N LEU A 44 -20.71 -14.79 5.29
CA LEU A 44 -20.98 -13.56 6.04
C LEU A 44 -22.47 -13.23 6.15
N ARG A 45 -23.25 -13.46 5.08
CA ARG A 45 -24.71 -13.29 5.11
C ARG A 45 -25.38 -14.22 6.12
N ASN A 46 -24.93 -15.47 6.20
CA ASN A 46 -25.50 -16.46 7.10
C ASN A 46 -25.06 -16.24 8.54
N GLU A 47 -23.81 -15.82 8.76
CA GLU A 47 -23.26 -15.53 10.09
C GLU A 47 -23.92 -14.31 10.73
N LEU A 48 -24.23 -13.28 9.94
CA LEU A 48 -24.88 -12.05 10.42
C LEU A 48 -26.42 -12.13 10.46
N ASP A 49 -27.01 -13.30 10.13
CA ASP A 49 -28.45 -13.51 9.94
C ASP A 49 -29.14 -12.29 9.30
N LEU A 50 -28.65 -11.90 8.11
CA LEU A 50 -29.16 -10.71 7.42
C LEU A 50 -30.66 -10.82 7.10
N ASP A 51 -31.20 -12.04 7.03
CA ASP A 51 -32.62 -12.28 6.85
C ASP A 51 -33.39 -11.99 8.16
N ALA A 52 -32.82 -12.19 9.35
CA ALA A 52 -33.38 -11.69 10.61
C ALA A 52 -33.24 -10.17 10.76
N LEU A 53 -32.13 -9.58 10.33
CA LEU A 53 -31.95 -8.12 10.30
C LEU A 53 -32.99 -7.46 9.37
N ALA A 54 -33.18 -8.03 8.16
CA ALA A 54 -34.20 -7.57 7.23
C ALA A 54 -35.64 -7.75 7.77
N ARG A 55 -35.90 -8.82 8.53
CA ARG A 55 -37.18 -9.01 9.23
C ARG A 55 -37.38 -8.03 10.39
N GLN A 56 -36.34 -7.72 11.15
CA GLN A 56 -36.41 -6.73 12.24
C GLN A 56 -36.63 -5.31 11.73
N LEU A 57 -36.19 -5.03 10.50
CA LEU A 57 -36.27 -3.69 9.94
C LEU A 57 -37.58 -3.38 9.20
N GLU A 58 -38.49 -4.37 9.05
CA GLU A 58 -39.91 -4.39 8.64
C GLU A 58 -40.54 -3.32 7.69
N ASP A 59 -39.81 -2.32 7.21
CA ASP A 59 -40.21 -1.33 6.22
C ASP A 59 -39.57 -1.65 4.87
N GLY A 60 -40.43 -1.96 3.91
CA GLY A 60 -40.08 -2.50 2.61
C GLY A 60 -39.47 -1.46 1.67
N ASP A 61 -38.16 -1.26 1.77
CA ASP A 61 -37.24 -0.93 0.65
C ASP A 61 -35.76 -1.06 1.05
N ILE A 62 -35.48 -1.71 2.20
CA ILE A 62 -34.14 -1.87 2.74
C ILE A 62 -33.40 -2.97 1.99
N SER A 63 -32.23 -2.64 1.44
CA SER A 63 -31.33 -3.61 0.80
C SER A 63 -30.01 -3.70 1.57
N ALA A 64 -29.62 -4.92 1.93
CA ALA A 64 -28.34 -5.18 2.57
C ALA A 64 -27.45 -5.99 1.62
N ARG A 65 -26.23 -5.52 1.37
CA ARG A 65 -25.23 -6.25 0.57
C ARG A 65 -23.84 -6.11 1.16
N VAL A 66 -23.05 -7.17 1.06
CA VAL A 66 -21.62 -7.12 1.39
C VAL A 66 -20.87 -6.53 0.20
N VAL A 67 -20.06 -5.50 0.44
CA VAL A 67 -19.16 -4.90 -0.55
C VAL A 67 -17.74 -4.91 -0.03
N ARG A 68 -16.75 -4.86 -0.92
CA ARG A 68 -15.37 -4.61 -0.52
C ARG A 68 -15.12 -3.11 -0.54
N ARG A 69 -14.62 -2.59 0.59
CA ARG A 69 -14.22 -1.20 0.76
C ARG A 69 -12.71 -1.15 0.99
N LEU A 70 -12.01 -0.37 0.18
CA LEU A 70 -10.61 -0.05 0.45
C LEU A 70 -10.57 1.01 1.56
N VAL A 71 -9.99 0.64 2.71
CA VAL A 71 -9.78 1.55 3.84
C VAL A 71 -8.33 1.99 3.85
N GLU A 72 -8.11 3.30 3.88
CA GLU A 72 -6.80 3.93 3.96
C GLU A 72 -5.97 3.34 5.12
N GLY A 73 -4.76 2.87 4.83
CA GLY A 73 -3.85 2.28 5.83
C GLY A 73 -4.26 0.90 6.37
N GLN A 74 -5.43 0.38 6.00
CA GLN A 74 -5.97 -0.90 6.50
C GLN A 74 -6.32 -1.91 5.39
N GLY A 75 -6.09 -1.56 4.12
CA GLY A 75 -6.33 -2.45 2.98
C GLY A 75 -7.80 -2.66 2.65
N TRP A 76 -8.10 -3.71 1.89
CA TRP A 76 -9.46 -4.05 1.49
C TRP A 76 -10.19 -4.75 2.65
N ARG A 77 -11.35 -4.22 3.04
CA ARG A 77 -12.22 -4.83 4.06
C ARG A 77 -13.59 -5.14 3.47
N TYR A 78 -14.20 -6.22 3.94
CA TYR A 78 -15.60 -6.48 3.68
C TYR A 78 -16.44 -5.60 4.60
N VAL A 79 -17.40 -4.87 4.03
CA VAL A 79 -18.34 -4.05 4.79
C VAL A 79 -19.76 -4.42 4.41
N LEU A 80 -20.64 -4.49 5.40
CA LEU A 80 -22.07 -4.65 5.19
C LEU A 80 -22.65 -3.27 4.85
N ARG A 81 -23.14 -3.12 3.62
CA ARG A 81 -23.83 -1.91 3.17
C ARG A 81 -25.33 -2.12 3.28
N VAL A 82 -25.98 -1.33 4.13
CA VAL A 82 -27.44 -1.28 4.27
C VAL A 82 -27.94 0.02 3.64
N GLU A 83 -28.79 -0.08 2.62
CA GLU A 83 -29.41 1.03 1.90
C GLU A 83 -30.93 1.01 2.14
N GLY A 84 -31.62 2.14 1.95
CA GLY A 84 -33.08 2.24 2.14
C GLY A 84 -33.52 2.59 3.57
N LEU A 85 -32.63 3.19 4.37
CA LEU A 85 -32.97 3.71 5.70
C LEU A 85 -33.34 5.19 5.59
N ASP A 86 -34.58 5.53 5.91
CA ASP A 86 -35.18 6.83 5.56
C ASP A 86 -34.84 7.96 6.53
N ASN A 87 -34.30 7.62 7.70
CA ASN A 87 -34.03 8.60 8.73
C ASN A 87 -32.87 8.19 9.65
N LYS A 88 -32.34 9.18 10.37
CA LYS A 88 -31.18 9.05 11.26
C LYS A 88 -31.41 8.02 12.35
N ALA A 89 -32.62 7.93 12.90
CA ALA A 89 -32.94 7.00 13.96
C ALA A 89 -32.85 5.55 13.46
N ALA A 90 -33.42 5.25 12.28
CA ALA A 90 -33.33 3.94 11.64
C ALA A 90 -31.87 3.55 11.34
N THR A 91 -31.04 4.49 10.85
CA THR A 91 -29.60 4.24 10.63
C THR A 91 -28.85 3.92 11.92
N LEU A 92 -29.12 4.63 13.01
CA LEU A 92 -28.47 4.38 14.30
C LEU A 92 -28.93 3.06 14.94
N ILE A 93 -30.23 2.73 14.84
CA ILE A 93 -30.77 1.45 15.31
C ILE A 93 -30.14 0.28 14.55
N ALA A 94 -30.05 0.39 13.22
CA ALA A 94 -29.40 -0.64 12.40
C ALA A 94 -27.91 -0.79 12.72
N ALA A 95 -27.18 0.33 12.87
CA ALA A 95 -25.77 0.29 13.27
C ALA A 95 -25.58 -0.35 14.65
N GLN A 96 -26.44 -0.04 15.62
CA GLN A 96 -26.38 -0.63 16.95
C GLN A 96 -26.70 -2.13 16.94
N ALA A 97 -27.73 -2.56 16.22
CA ALA A 97 -28.07 -3.98 16.08
C ALA A 97 -26.93 -4.80 15.45
N ILE A 98 -26.20 -4.21 14.50
CA ILE A 98 -24.99 -4.83 13.91
C ILE A 98 -23.84 -4.85 14.92
N ALA A 99 -23.64 -3.77 15.68
CA ALA A 99 -22.60 -3.73 16.71
C ALA A 99 -22.79 -4.78 17.82
N GLU A 100 -24.05 -5.10 18.16
CA GLU A 100 -24.40 -6.14 19.14
C GLU A 100 -24.02 -7.55 18.68
N THR A 101 -23.75 -7.78 17.38
CA THR A 101 -23.21 -9.06 16.89
C THR A 101 -21.69 -9.17 17.00
N GLY A 102 -21.02 -8.15 17.57
CA GLY A 102 -19.57 -8.07 17.67
C GLY A 102 -18.89 -7.49 16.43
N VAL A 103 -19.66 -7.04 15.44
CA VAL A 103 -19.13 -6.40 14.22
C VAL A 103 -19.18 -4.89 14.35
N SER A 104 -18.02 -4.24 14.24
CA SER A 104 -17.93 -2.78 14.22
C SER A 104 -18.81 -2.17 13.11
N ALA A 105 -19.73 -1.29 13.49
CA ALA A 105 -20.66 -0.63 12.57
C ALA A 105 -20.64 0.90 12.70
N GLY A 106 -20.81 1.59 11.58
CA GLY A 106 -20.92 3.05 11.48
C GLY A 106 -22.06 3.45 10.52
N GLY A 107 -22.71 4.57 10.80
CA GLY A 107 -23.82 5.09 10.00
C GLY A 107 -23.45 6.33 9.20
N TRP A 108 -23.82 6.38 7.92
CA TRP A 108 -23.73 7.58 7.09
C TRP A 108 -25.12 7.95 6.58
N MET A 109 -25.40 9.25 6.51
CA MET A 109 -26.62 9.79 5.91
C MET A 109 -26.26 10.54 4.64
N ARG A 110 -27.01 10.29 3.57
CA ARG A 110 -26.92 11.07 2.33
C ARG A 110 -28.11 12.01 2.23
N GLU A 111 -27.85 13.30 2.15
CA GLU A 111 -28.86 14.34 1.90
C GLU A 111 -28.49 15.07 0.60
N GLY A 112 -29.19 14.73 -0.49
CA GLY A 112 -28.82 15.16 -1.84
C GLY A 112 -27.47 14.56 -2.30
N ASP A 113 -26.52 15.42 -2.66
CA ASP A 113 -25.15 15.01 -3.03
C ASP A 113 -24.17 15.01 -1.85
N ALA A 114 -24.61 15.47 -0.67
CA ALA A 114 -23.79 15.48 0.53
C ALA A 114 -23.92 14.15 1.29
N VAL A 115 -22.78 13.58 1.70
CA VAL A 115 -22.71 12.43 2.62
C VAL A 115 -22.14 12.93 3.94
N SER A 116 -22.86 12.72 5.03
CA SER A 116 -22.46 13.12 6.37
C SER A 116 -22.40 11.90 7.31
N PRO A 117 -21.32 11.70 8.08
CA PRO A 117 -21.27 10.65 9.11
C PRO A 117 -22.23 10.99 10.25
N LEU A 118 -22.94 9.99 10.79
CA LEU A 118 -23.96 10.20 11.83
C LEU A 118 -23.45 10.05 13.28
N GLY A 119 -22.18 9.70 13.48
CA GLY A 119 -21.57 9.47 14.79
C GLY A 119 -20.56 8.31 14.73
N GLY A 120 -19.59 8.31 15.64
CA GLY A 120 -18.42 7.42 15.64
C GLY A 120 -18.75 5.93 15.68
N LEU A 121 -17.79 5.15 15.18
CA LEU A 121 -17.74 3.68 15.18
C LEU A 121 -18.27 3.12 16.50
N VAL A 122 -19.29 2.25 16.45
CA VAL A 122 -19.74 1.49 17.63
C VAL A 122 -18.96 0.18 17.63
N GLU A 123 -17.92 0.11 18.47
CA GLU A 123 -17.11 -1.10 18.63
C GLU A 123 -17.77 -2.06 19.64
N GLY A 124 -18.16 -3.25 19.18
CA GLY A 124 -18.58 -4.35 20.04
C GLY A 124 -17.36 -5.13 20.53
N VAL A 125 -17.06 -5.08 21.83
CA VAL A 125 -16.03 -5.91 22.45
C VAL A 125 -16.62 -7.27 22.79
N SER A 126 -16.13 -8.35 22.18
CA SER A 126 -16.36 -9.71 22.67
C SER A 126 -15.05 -10.50 22.69
N ALA A 127 -14.51 -10.68 23.89
CA ALA A 127 -13.43 -11.61 24.16
C ALA A 127 -13.99 -13.04 24.15
N VAL A 128 -13.45 -13.90 23.28
CA VAL A 128 -13.71 -15.35 23.33
C VAL A 128 -12.37 -16.03 23.60
N ASP A 129 -12.20 -16.48 24.85
CA ASP A 129 -11.11 -17.36 25.27
C ASP A 129 -11.25 -18.72 24.59
N GLY A 130 -10.19 -19.16 23.89
CA GLY A 130 -10.09 -20.44 23.20
C GLY A 130 -8.86 -21.23 23.66
N ALA A 131 -9.10 -22.46 24.09
CA ALA A 131 -8.22 -23.27 24.94
C ALA A 131 -7.02 -23.92 24.23
N ALA A 132 -6.00 -24.19 25.05
CA ALA A 132 -4.73 -24.83 24.74
C ALA A 132 -4.85 -26.25 24.18
N GLY A 133 -4.07 -26.53 23.13
CA GLY A 133 -3.80 -27.87 22.60
C GLY A 133 -2.32 -28.21 22.82
N ASP A 134 -2.09 -29.16 23.71
CA ASP A 134 -0.79 -29.71 24.11
C ASP A 134 -0.25 -30.65 23.01
N GLY A 135 0.97 -30.41 22.54
CA GLY A 135 1.55 -31.11 21.39
C GLY A 135 3.07 -31.13 21.45
N GLY A 136 3.61 -31.93 22.37
CA GLY A 136 5.04 -32.12 22.55
C GLY A 136 5.73 -32.79 21.35
N GLY A 137 6.75 -32.11 20.82
CA GLY A 137 7.75 -32.67 19.92
C GLY A 137 9.13 -32.13 20.29
N GLN A 138 9.96 -32.95 20.94
CA GLN A 138 11.37 -32.66 21.19
C GLN A 138 12.14 -32.61 19.87
N PRO A 139 12.89 -31.52 19.57
CA PRO A 139 13.89 -31.55 18.52
C PRO A 139 15.20 -32.15 19.03
N ALA A 140 15.80 -32.97 18.17
CA ALA A 140 17.07 -33.64 18.39
C ALA A 140 18.23 -32.66 18.61
N GLU A 141 19.08 -33.01 19.57
CA GLU A 141 20.37 -32.37 19.86
C GLU A 141 21.28 -32.39 18.62
N LEU A 142 21.56 -31.21 18.07
CA LEU A 142 22.64 -30.98 17.12
C LEU A 142 23.85 -30.43 17.88
N GLY A 143 25.00 -31.08 17.65
CA GLY A 143 26.21 -30.98 18.44
C GLY A 143 26.76 -29.56 18.62
N ALA A 144 27.12 -29.28 19.87
CA ALA A 144 27.89 -28.12 20.28
C ALA A 144 29.30 -28.19 19.67
N ALA A 145 29.56 -27.30 18.70
CA ALA A 145 30.91 -26.91 18.38
C ALA A 145 31.34 -25.83 19.39
N ASP A 146 32.32 -26.17 20.23
CA ASP A 146 33.00 -25.26 21.16
C ASP A 146 33.50 -24.00 20.43
N SER A 147 32.72 -22.93 20.54
CA SER A 147 33.13 -21.58 20.13
C SER A 147 33.58 -20.85 21.39
N ALA A 148 34.89 -20.76 21.56
CA ALA A 148 35.53 -20.09 22.67
C ALA A 148 35.14 -18.60 22.74
N GLY A 149 34.51 -18.20 23.85
CA GLY A 149 34.83 -16.96 24.58
C GLY A 149 34.46 -15.61 23.95
N SER A 150 33.50 -15.52 23.02
CA SER A 150 32.94 -14.22 22.66
C SER A 150 31.93 -13.80 23.74
N GLU A 151 32.23 -12.73 24.49
CA GLU A 151 31.24 -12.13 25.39
C GLU A 151 29.94 -11.87 24.60
N PRO A 152 28.76 -12.22 25.14
CA PRO A 152 27.51 -12.00 24.46
C PRO A 152 27.37 -10.51 24.15
N VAL A 153 27.38 -10.17 22.86
CA VAL A 153 27.17 -8.80 22.39
C VAL A 153 25.80 -8.36 22.89
N ALA A 154 25.79 -7.38 23.80
CA ALA A 154 24.54 -6.86 24.34
C ALA A 154 23.71 -6.24 23.21
N LEU A 155 22.53 -6.82 22.94
CA LEU A 155 21.63 -6.32 21.91
C LEU A 155 21.07 -4.95 22.31
N PRO A 156 21.05 -3.96 21.39
CA PRO A 156 20.48 -2.66 21.69
C PRO A 156 18.95 -2.76 21.87
N PRO A 157 18.32 -1.87 22.66
CA PRO A 157 16.87 -1.76 22.67
C PRO A 157 16.32 -1.37 21.29
N ALA A 158 15.23 -1.98 20.83
CA ALA A 158 14.63 -1.68 19.52
C ALA A 158 14.31 -0.19 19.33
N ARG A 159 13.85 0.49 20.39
CA ARG A 159 13.59 1.94 20.38
C ARG A 159 14.83 2.76 20.04
N GLN A 160 16.04 2.30 20.39
CA GLN A 160 17.28 2.98 20.03
C GLN A 160 17.55 2.83 18.53
N VAL A 161 17.37 1.62 17.97
CA VAL A 161 17.53 1.35 16.54
C VAL A 161 16.52 2.18 15.73
N LEU A 162 15.24 2.15 16.09
CA LEU A 162 14.19 2.91 15.42
C LEU A 162 14.44 4.43 15.46
N ARG A 163 14.86 5.00 16.60
CA ARG A 163 15.19 6.43 16.69
C ARG A 163 16.32 6.83 15.76
N ARG A 164 17.34 5.98 15.63
CA ARG A 164 18.44 6.20 14.68
C ARG A 164 17.94 6.12 13.25
N ALA A 165 17.10 5.14 12.94
CA ALA A 165 16.52 4.97 11.62
C ALA A 165 15.63 6.14 11.23
N VAL A 166 14.77 6.63 12.14
CA VAL A 166 13.94 7.82 11.91
C VAL A 166 14.81 9.02 11.57
N ARG A 167 15.89 9.24 12.33
CA ARG A 167 16.85 10.31 12.03
C ARG A 167 17.52 10.14 10.66
N ALA A 168 17.89 8.91 10.30
CA ALA A 168 18.51 8.62 9.02
C ALA A 168 17.56 8.99 7.86
N HIS A 169 16.32 8.52 7.88
CA HIS A 169 15.34 8.74 6.81
C HIS A 169 14.81 10.18 6.78
N LYS A 170 14.56 10.77 7.95
CA LYS A 170 14.10 12.16 8.05
C LYS A 170 15.17 13.17 7.63
N GLY A 171 16.45 12.87 7.80
CA GLY A 171 17.53 13.80 7.47
C GLY A 171 17.38 15.15 8.20
N ARG A 172 17.58 16.24 7.46
CA ARG A 172 17.37 17.62 7.97
C ARG A 172 15.91 18.07 7.89
N THR A 173 15.22 17.66 6.84
CA THR A 173 13.85 18.04 6.50
C THR A 173 13.11 16.78 6.12
N ASP A 174 11.88 16.64 6.60
CA ASP A 174 11.04 15.50 6.29
C ASP A 174 10.91 15.32 4.76
N PRO A 175 11.40 14.21 4.17
CA PRO A 175 11.39 14.03 2.73
C PRO A 175 9.99 14.08 2.12
N LEU A 176 8.98 13.58 2.84
CA LEU A 176 7.62 13.57 2.35
C LEU A 176 7.06 14.99 2.33
N GLU A 177 7.24 15.75 3.41
CA GLU A 177 6.84 17.17 3.45
C GLU A 177 7.57 18.00 2.39
N LEU A 178 8.86 17.72 2.12
CA LEU A 178 9.61 18.38 1.05
C LEU A 178 9.00 18.08 -0.33
N LEU A 179 8.66 16.82 -0.59
CA LEU A 179 8.02 16.42 -1.85
C LEU A 179 6.60 16.98 -1.98
N GLU A 180 5.84 17.11 -0.90
CA GLU A 180 4.50 17.69 -0.92
C GLU A 180 4.54 19.20 -1.15
N ALA A 181 5.51 19.90 -0.54
CA ALA A 181 5.66 21.35 -0.66
C ALA A 181 6.28 21.81 -1.99
N ALA A 182 7.01 20.93 -2.69
CA ALA A 182 7.69 21.28 -3.94
C ALA A 182 6.70 21.70 -5.03
N THR A 183 6.99 22.80 -5.73
CA THR A 183 6.14 23.28 -6.85
C THR A 183 6.29 22.38 -8.07
N THR A 184 7.52 21.91 -8.31
CA THR A 184 7.83 21.00 -9.40
C THR A 184 8.57 19.77 -8.89
N VAL A 185 8.30 18.63 -9.53
CA VAL A 185 9.00 17.37 -9.23
C VAL A 185 9.26 16.64 -10.55
N ARG A 186 10.47 16.10 -10.68
CA ARG A 186 10.85 15.16 -11.76
C ARG A 186 11.36 13.89 -11.11
N PHE A 187 10.85 12.76 -11.58
CA PHE A 187 11.21 11.44 -11.08
C PHE A 187 11.39 10.48 -12.26
N SER A 188 12.51 9.76 -12.30
CA SER A 188 12.79 8.74 -13.33
C SER A 188 13.20 7.44 -12.67
N CYS A 189 12.62 6.34 -13.12
CA CYS A 189 13.01 5.01 -12.67
C CYS A 189 12.88 3.97 -13.79
N ILE A 190 13.71 2.94 -13.73
CA ILE A 190 13.52 1.70 -14.48
C ILE A 190 12.79 0.70 -13.58
N ARG A 191 11.72 0.10 -14.08
CA ARG A 191 11.01 -1.00 -13.42
C ARG A 191 11.20 -2.28 -14.23
N GLU A 192 11.53 -3.35 -13.55
CA GLU A 192 11.65 -4.70 -14.10
C GLU A 192 10.67 -5.61 -13.37
N VAL A 193 9.64 -6.08 -14.08
CA VAL A 193 8.57 -6.90 -13.53
C VAL A 193 8.69 -8.32 -14.09
N THR A 194 8.66 -9.30 -13.18
CA THR A 194 8.62 -10.72 -13.54
C THR A 194 7.18 -11.13 -13.83
N LEU A 195 6.93 -11.61 -15.05
CA LEU A 195 5.63 -12.08 -15.50
C LEU A 195 5.68 -13.60 -15.76
N ALA A 196 4.51 -14.23 -15.88
CA ALA A 196 4.44 -15.66 -16.18
C ALA A 196 5.02 -16.03 -17.56
N ASP A 197 5.00 -15.09 -18.51
CA ASP A 197 5.46 -15.26 -19.89
C ASP A 197 6.82 -14.62 -20.18
N GLY A 198 7.50 -14.10 -19.15
CA GLY A 198 8.83 -13.52 -19.28
C GLY A 198 9.02 -12.29 -18.38
N ARG A 199 9.72 -11.30 -18.91
CA ARG A 199 10.10 -10.10 -18.17
C ARG A 199 9.65 -8.85 -18.91
N LEU A 200 9.14 -7.88 -18.17
CA LEU A 200 8.80 -6.56 -18.68
C LEU A 200 9.71 -5.52 -18.03
N ARG A 201 10.52 -4.85 -18.85
CA ARG A 201 11.38 -3.76 -18.39
C ARG A 201 10.91 -2.45 -19.00
N THR A 202 10.65 -1.46 -18.15
CA THR A 202 10.13 -0.15 -18.55
C THR A 202 10.96 0.96 -17.93
N ARG A 203 11.13 2.07 -18.65
CA ARG A 203 11.59 3.33 -18.07
C ARG A 203 10.40 4.25 -17.92
N ASN A 204 10.20 4.72 -16.69
CA ASN A 204 9.13 5.64 -16.34
C ASN A 204 9.75 6.99 -16.03
N ARG A 205 9.30 8.03 -16.72
CA ARG A 205 9.63 9.41 -16.39
C ARG A 205 8.35 10.13 -16.00
N TRP A 206 8.36 10.68 -14.81
CA TRP A 206 7.21 11.32 -14.20
C TRP A 206 7.54 12.76 -13.85
N TRP A 207 6.62 13.66 -14.14
CA TRP A 207 6.73 15.08 -13.83
C TRP A 207 5.46 15.58 -13.16
N ARG A 208 5.64 16.49 -12.21
CA ARG A 208 4.59 17.32 -11.63
C ARG A 208 4.97 18.79 -11.72
N GLN A 209 4.01 19.63 -12.06
CA GLN A 209 4.05 21.06 -11.86
C GLN A 209 2.69 21.50 -11.32
N ASP A 210 2.64 21.88 -10.05
CA ASP A 210 1.38 22.12 -9.33
C ASP A 210 0.41 20.93 -9.46
N HIS A 211 -0.73 21.12 -10.15
CA HIS A 211 -1.73 20.09 -10.41
C HIS A 211 -1.52 19.34 -11.74
N ALA A 212 -0.63 19.83 -12.60
CA ALA A 212 -0.32 19.18 -13.86
C ALA A 212 0.62 18.00 -13.63
N LEU A 213 0.33 16.88 -14.30
CA LEU A 213 1.06 15.63 -14.18
C LEU A 213 1.36 15.08 -15.57
N ARG A 214 2.55 14.51 -15.74
CA ARG A 214 2.93 13.79 -16.95
C ARG A 214 3.65 12.51 -16.55
N LEU A 215 3.31 11.42 -17.24
CA LEU A 215 4.05 10.16 -17.16
C LEU A 215 4.38 9.71 -18.59
N GLU A 216 5.65 9.46 -18.84
CA GLU A 216 6.13 8.74 -20.00
C GLU A 216 6.57 7.34 -19.57
N VAL A 217 6.10 6.34 -20.30
CA VAL A 217 6.49 4.93 -20.13
C VAL A 217 7.10 4.46 -21.45
N GLU A 218 8.39 4.12 -21.40
CA GLU A 218 9.18 3.55 -22.49
C GLU A 218 9.39 2.06 -22.23
N ILE A 219 9.07 1.20 -23.21
CA ILE A 219 9.28 -0.24 -23.13
C ILE A 219 10.71 -0.55 -23.56
N LEU A 220 11.54 -0.98 -22.60
CA LEU A 220 12.93 -1.37 -22.86
C LEU A 220 13.06 -2.84 -23.23
N GLU A 221 12.22 -3.70 -22.66
CA GLU A 221 12.20 -5.15 -22.88
C GLU A 221 10.81 -5.73 -22.58
N GLY A 222 10.40 -6.75 -23.32
CA GLY A 222 9.10 -7.42 -23.12
C GLY A 222 7.98 -6.89 -24.02
N SER A 223 6.76 -7.37 -23.79
CA SER A 223 5.59 -6.99 -24.59
C SER A 223 4.96 -5.70 -24.06
N GLY A 224 4.84 -4.68 -24.91
CA GLY A 224 4.20 -3.41 -24.57
C GLY A 224 4.26 -2.43 -25.73
N VAL A 225 3.71 -1.24 -25.50
CA VAL A 225 3.86 -0.07 -26.38
C VAL A 225 4.19 1.14 -25.53
N ASP A 226 5.03 2.01 -26.05
CA ASP A 226 5.37 3.27 -25.40
C ASP A 226 4.10 4.11 -25.25
N SER A 227 4.04 4.86 -24.15
CA SER A 227 2.89 5.72 -23.89
C SER A 227 3.25 6.97 -23.12
N THR A 228 2.50 8.04 -23.40
CA THR A 228 2.52 9.26 -22.60
C THR A 228 1.13 9.49 -22.03
N THR A 229 1.02 9.65 -20.73
CA THR A 229 -0.21 10.06 -20.05
C THR A 229 -0.02 11.48 -19.51
N ILE A 230 -0.96 12.37 -19.81
CA ILE A 230 -0.89 13.79 -19.47
C ILE A 230 -2.18 14.17 -18.74
N LEU A 231 -2.04 14.84 -17.60
CA LEU A 231 -3.07 15.63 -16.95
C LEU A 231 -2.60 17.09 -16.95
N THR A 232 -3.35 17.94 -17.61
CA THR A 232 -2.97 19.34 -17.86
C THR A 232 -3.45 20.26 -16.74
N PRO A 233 -2.92 21.50 -16.66
CA PRO A 233 -3.34 22.47 -15.65
C PRO A 233 -4.86 22.76 -15.66
N ASP A 234 -5.49 22.69 -16.84
CA ASP A 234 -6.93 22.92 -17.01
C ASP A 234 -7.79 21.68 -16.69
N ASN A 235 -7.22 20.69 -15.98
CA ASN A 235 -7.87 19.43 -15.61
C ASN A 235 -8.41 18.63 -16.80
N ARG A 236 -7.66 18.61 -17.92
CA ARG A 236 -7.94 17.76 -19.08
C ARG A 236 -6.89 16.67 -19.18
N ALA A 237 -7.31 15.47 -19.60
CA ALA A 237 -6.46 14.29 -19.57
C ALA A 237 -6.42 13.55 -20.91
N TRP A 238 -5.23 13.08 -21.26
CA TRP A 238 -4.95 12.32 -22.48
C TRP A 238 -4.01 11.17 -22.24
N VAL A 239 -4.19 10.12 -23.05
CA VAL A 239 -3.20 9.06 -23.23
C VAL A 239 -2.80 9.05 -24.70
N VAL A 240 -1.50 9.18 -24.97
CA VAL A 240 -0.90 9.14 -26.29
C VAL A 240 -0.18 7.80 -26.44
N VAL A 241 -0.56 7.03 -27.45
CA VAL A 241 0.09 5.75 -27.82
C VAL A 241 0.29 5.78 -29.33
N ASP A 242 1.50 5.48 -29.81
CA ASP A 242 1.84 5.51 -31.24
C ASP A 242 1.42 6.82 -31.94
N GLY A 243 1.62 7.96 -31.25
CA GLY A 243 1.25 9.29 -31.74
C GLY A 243 -0.27 9.58 -31.77
N THR A 244 -1.11 8.64 -31.36
CA THR A 244 -2.57 8.83 -31.30
C THR A 244 -2.99 9.28 -29.90
N ALA A 245 -3.48 10.51 -29.77
CA ALA A 245 -4.02 11.04 -28.52
C ALA A 245 -5.47 10.60 -28.30
N THR A 246 -5.75 10.00 -27.15
CA THR A 246 -7.09 9.59 -26.73
C THR A 246 -7.48 10.31 -25.43
N PRO A 247 -8.58 11.09 -25.41
CA PRO A 247 -9.08 11.72 -24.19
C PRO A 247 -9.43 10.70 -23.10
N ARG A 248 -9.22 11.06 -21.84
CA ARG A 248 -9.52 10.24 -20.66
C ARG A 248 -10.27 11.05 -19.60
N ASP A 249 -10.85 10.32 -18.66
CA ASP A 249 -11.40 10.92 -17.45
C ASP A 249 -10.27 11.54 -16.60
N PRO A 250 -10.32 12.83 -16.24
CA PRO A 250 -9.26 13.49 -15.49
C PRO A 250 -9.03 12.93 -14.09
N THR A 251 -10.10 12.64 -13.35
CA THR A 251 -10.03 12.11 -11.98
C THR A 251 -9.31 10.76 -11.95
N ARG A 252 -9.73 9.82 -12.80
CA ARG A 252 -9.07 8.53 -12.92
C ARG A 252 -7.64 8.65 -13.44
N THR A 253 -7.38 9.59 -14.35
CA THR A 253 -6.02 9.84 -14.85
C THR A 253 -5.10 10.32 -13.73
N HIS A 254 -5.57 11.25 -12.88
CA HIS A 254 -4.83 11.70 -11.71
C HIS A 254 -4.49 10.52 -10.78
N GLU A 255 -5.47 9.70 -10.41
CA GLU A 255 -5.27 8.51 -9.56
C GLU A 255 -4.22 7.55 -10.12
N VAL A 256 -4.20 7.35 -11.45
CA VAL A 256 -3.19 6.52 -12.10
C VAL A 256 -1.82 7.18 -12.05
N LEU A 257 -1.73 8.47 -12.41
CA LEU A 257 -0.46 9.19 -12.50
C LEU A 257 0.25 9.29 -11.15
N VAL A 258 -0.46 9.55 -10.04
CA VAL A 258 0.17 9.68 -8.72
C VAL A 258 0.83 8.39 -8.24
N ARG A 259 0.37 7.21 -8.71
CA ARG A 259 0.96 5.90 -8.36
C ARG A 259 2.34 5.66 -8.97
N PHE A 260 2.68 6.40 -10.01
CA PHE A 260 4.00 6.36 -10.63
C PHE A 260 4.93 7.46 -10.10
N GLY A 261 4.42 8.36 -9.24
CA GLY A 261 5.21 9.40 -8.60
C GLY A 261 6.12 8.85 -7.50
N PRO A 262 7.11 9.65 -7.06
CA PRO A 262 8.08 9.24 -6.05
C PRO A 262 7.42 8.88 -4.72
N ALA A 263 6.39 9.61 -4.29
CA ALA A 263 5.70 9.32 -3.03
C ALA A 263 5.08 7.90 -2.99
N ALA A 264 4.61 7.39 -4.13
CA ALA A 264 4.05 6.04 -4.21
C ALA A 264 5.14 4.97 -4.34
N VAL A 265 6.13 5.19 -5.20
CA VAL A 265 7.24 4.24 -5.43
C VAL A 265 8.15 4.10 -4.21
N LEU A 266 8.35 5.20 -3.48
CA LEU A 266 9.17 5.28 -2.27
C LEU A 266 8.32 5.39 -1.00
N ALA A 267 7.09 4.89 -1.03
CA ALA A 267 6.14 5.07 0.08
C ALA A 267 6.70 4.59 1.43
N ILE A 268 7.36 3.44 1.45
CA ILE A 268 7.97 2.89 2.68
C ILE A 268 9.11 3.78 3.19
N PRO A 269 10.21 4.01 2.44
CA PRO A 269 11.34 4.79 2.96
C PRO A 269 11.00 6.25 3.26
N LEU A 270 10.09 6.88 2.49
CA LEU A 270 9.66 8.27 2.74
C LEU A 270 8.65 8.37 3.90
N GLY A 271 7.73 7.41 4.02
CA GLY A 271 6.72 7.38 5.08
C GLY A 271 7.24 6.87 6.42
N PHE A 272 8.35 6.13 6.43
CA PHE A 272 8.90 5.46 7.60
C PHE A 272 9.00 6.34 8.87
N PRO A 273 9.53 7.59 8.81
CA PRO A 273 9.57 8.46 9.99
C PRO A 273 8.21 8.67 10.65
N HIS A 274 7.14 8.84 9.86
CA HIS A 274 5.79 9.01 10.38
C HIS A 274 5.19 7.71 10.88
N ASP A 275 5.47 6.60 10.20
CA ASP A 275 4.93 5.29 10.57
C ASP A 275 5.46 4.81 11.92
N VAL A 276 6.75 5.03 12.21
CA VAL A 276 7.35 4.68 13.50
C VAL A 276 6.69 5.43 14.66
N ASP A 277 6.28 6.68 14.44
CA ASP A 277 5.66 7.50 15.46
C ASP A 277 4.16 7.18 15.65
N ARG A 278 3.48 6.71 14.61
CA ARG A 278 2.00 6.63 14.56
C ARG A 278 1.43 5.23 14.48
N ALA A 279 2.11 4.29 13.82
CA ALA A 279 1.56 2.98 13.54
C ALA A 279 1.92 1.97 14.63
N ALA A 280 0.90 1.23 15.07
CA ALA A 280 1.03 0.18 16.09
C ALA A 280 2.03 -0.90 15.69
N ALA A 281 2.17 -1.18 14.38
CA ALA A 281 3.09 -2.21 13.86
C ALA A 281 4.56 -1.96 14.18
N TRP A 282 4.96 -0.70 14.44
CA TRP A 282 6.33 -0.34 14.82
C TRP A 282 6.52 -0.24 16.35
N GLN A 283 5.42 -0.38 17.09
CA GLN A 283 5.45 -0.47 18.55
C GLN A 283 5.76 -1.91 18.96
N ASP A 284 6.34 -2.09 20.15
CA ASP A 284 6.62 -3.41 20.74
C ASP A 284 7.52 -4.36 19.91
N LEU A 285 8.42 -3.78 19.11
CA LEU A 285 9.48 -4.53 18.45
C LEU A 285 10.63 -4.86 19.43
N VAL A 286 11.29 -5.98 19.18
CA VAL A 286 12.53 -6.41 19.85
C VAL A 286 13.62 -6.67 18.82
N VAL A 287 14.87 -6.43 19.21
CA VAL A 287 16.02 -6.80 18.36
C VAL A 287 16.25 -8.29 18.52
N THR A 288 16.10 -9.05 17.42
CA THR A 288 16.26 -10.51 17.42
C THR A 288 17.67 -10.94 17.03
N GLY A 289 18.42 -10.06 16.38
CA GLY A 289 19.81 -10.32 16.04
C GLY A 289 20.36 -9.35 15.00
N MET A 290 21.40 -9.81 14.32
CA MET A 290 22.02 -9.10 13.20
C MET A 290 22.05 -9.99 11.98
N VAL A 291 21.90 -9.38 10.81
CA VAL A 291 22.10 -10.00 9.50
C VAL A 291 23.22 -9.28 8.77
N ASP A 292 23.95 -10.00 7.93
CA ASP A 292 24.88 -9.38 6.98
C ASP A 292 24.11 -8.91 5.75
N TRP A 293 24.05 -7.60 5.54
CA TRP A 293 23.45 -6.97 4.38
C TRP A 293 24.55 -6.49 3.43
N HIS A 294 24.93 -7.32 2.47
CA HIS A 294 25.98 -7.01 1.49
C HIS A 294 27.32 -6.60 2.14
N GLY A 295 27.76 -7.32 3.18
CA GLY A 295 28.97 -7.01 3.93
C GLY A 295 28.80 -5.89 4.97
N ARG A 296 27.58 -5.38 5.19
CA ARG A 296 27.25 -4.39 6.21
C ARG A 296 26.38 -5.02 7.29
N PRO A 297 26.77 -4.94 8.57
CA PRO A 297 25.93 -5.43 9.66
C PRO A 297 24.61 -4.65 9.74
N ALA A 298 23.48 -5.35 9.87
CA ALA A 298 22.17 -4.75 10.07
C ALA A 298 21.42 -5.42 11.22
N TRP A 299 20.85 -4.63 12.12
CA TRP A 299 19.98 -5.09 13.20
C TRP A 299 18.63 -5.52 12.65
N THR A 300 18.14 -6.69 13.05
CA THR A 300 16.79 -7.17 12.72
C THR A 300 15.86 -6.96 13.91
N LEU A 301 14.71 -6.34 13.63
CA LEU A 301 13.63 -6.11 14.57
C LEU A 301 12.42 -6.95 14.17
N GLU A 302 11.79 -7.58 15.14
CA GLU A 302 10.57 -8.38 14.99
C GLU A 302 9.58 -8.05 16.12
N PRO A 303 8.27 -8.27 15.95
CA PRO A 303 7.31 -8.10 17.04
C PRO A 303 7.63 -9.02 18.22
N ALA A 304 7.58 -8.49 19.45
CA ALA A 304 7.88 -9.27 20.66
C ALA A 304 6.99 -10.50 20.84
N ALA A 305 5.75 -10.44 20.36
CA ALA A 305 4.79 -11.54 20.40
C ALA A 305 4.99 -12.58 19.29
N GLY A 306 5.98 -12.40 18.42
CA GLY A 306 6.15 -13.16 17.19
C GLY A 306 5.39 -12.55 16.00
N PRO A 307 5.57 -13.12 14.79
CA PRO A 307 4.95 -12.58 13.59
C PRO A 307 3.42 -12.67 13.65
N PRO A 308 2.69 -11.67 13.12
CA PRO A 308 1.23 -11.69 13.10
C PRO A 308 0.71 -12.87 12.26
N GLU A 309 -0.40 -13.47 12.70
CA GLU A 309 -1.06 -14.57 11.96
C GLU A 309 -1.68 -14.07 10.65
N ASP A 310 -2.37 -12.92 10.71
CA ASP A 310 -3.13 -12.34 9.60
C ASP A 310 -2.32 -11.31 8.79
N GLU A 311 -2.37 -10.03 9.16
CA GLU A 311 -1.71 -8.95 8.45
C GLU A 311 -0.84 -8.12 9.39
N GLY A 312 0.35 -7.72 8.92
CA GLY A 312 1.21 -6.81 9.68
C GLY A 312 2.70 -7.00 9.41
N LEU A 313 3.49 -6.21 10.13
CA LEU A 313 4.95 -6.27 10.09
C LEU A 313 5.44 -7.61 10.64
N VAL A 314 6.25 -8.30 9.85
CA VAL A 314 6.93 -9.55 10.25
C VAL A 314 8.32 -9.24 10.76
N SER A 315 9.09 -8.46 9.99
CA SER A 315 10.44 -8.03 10.39
C SER A 315 10.87 -6.78 9.65
N ALA A 316 11.81 -6.04 10.24
CA ALA A 316 12.50 -4.93 9.58
C ALA A 316 13.99 -4.93 9.96
N SER A 317 14.86 -4.69 8.99
CA SER A 317 16.30 -4.67 9.19
C SER A 317 16.90 -3.29 8.91
N PHE A 318 17.81 -2.87 9.78
CA PHE A 318 18.45 -1.54 9.74
C PHE A 318 19.95 -1.64 9.88
N THR A 319 20.69 -1.02 8.97
CA THR A 319 22.17 -1.00 9.02
C THR A 319 22.70 -0.37 10.31
N ASP A 320 23.72 -0.99 10.90
CA ASP A 320 24.29 -0.57 12.18
C ASP A 320 25.20 0.67 12.08
N ASP A 321 25.67 1.06 10.90
CA ASP A 321 26.57 2.21 10.72
C ASP A 321 25.84 3.52 10.43
N ASP A 322 24.73 3.49 9.70
CA ASP A 322 23.96 4.69 9.34
C ASP A 322 22.46 4.62 9.69
N GLY A 323 21.95 3.48 10.16
CA GLY A 323 20.55 3.30 10.55
C GLY A 323 19.56 3.24 9.39
N ARG A 324 20.01 3.01 8.15
CA ARG A 324 19.13 2.93 6.98
C ARG A 324 18.31 1.65 6.99
N LEU A 325 17.07 1.75 6.53
CA LEU A 325 16.17 0.61 6.38
C LEU A 325 16.62 -0.15 5.13
N VAL A 326 16.99 -1.41 5.29
CA VAL A 326 17.49 -2.24 4.19
C VAL A 326 16.55 -3.37 3.82
N GLN A 327 15.68 -3.79 4.75
CA GLN A 327 14.66 -4.79 4.47
C GLN A 327 13.41 -4.57 5.31
N VAL A 328 12.24 -4.82 4.73
CA VAL A 328 10.96 -4.97 5.44
C VAL A 328 10.25 -6.22 4.94
N GLN A 329 9.73 -7.03 5.86
CA GLN A 329 8.82 -8.12 5.56
C GLN A 329 7.45 -7.84 6.15
N TRP A 330 6.41 -7.97 5.34
CA TRP A 330 5.03 -7.69 5.70
C TRP A 330 4.13 -8.83 5.27
N ARG A 331 3.29 -9.32 6.18
CA ARG A 331 2.24 -10.28 5.85
C ARG A 331 0.99 -9.53 5.40
N THR A 332 0.45 -9.92 4.26
CA THR A 332 -0.78 -9.35 3.68
C THR A 332 -1.75 -10.46 3.36
N SER A 333 -3.01 -10.13 3.08
CA SER A 333 -4.00 -11.09 2.59
C SER A 333 -3.57 -11.85 1.32
N ALA A 334 -2.57 -11.36 0.57
CA ALA A 334 -2.08 -11.99 -0.63
C ALA A 334 -0.82 -12.84 -0.43
N GLY A 335 -0.25 -12.88 0.78
CA GLY A 335 0.99 -13.60 1.09
C GLY A 335 2.02 -12.72 1.80
N LEU A 336 3.22 -13.27 1.95
CA LEU A 336 4.36 -12.59 2.56
C LEU A 336 5.06 -11.73 1.51
N MET A 337 5.04 -10.42 1.72
CA MET A 337 5.76 -9.44 0.91
C MET A 337 7.11 -9.13 1.58
N ARG A 338 8.16 -9.02 0.77
CA ARG A 338 9.47 -8.51 1.22
C ARG A 338 9.94 -7.39 0.32
N PHE A 339 10.39 -6.31 0.93
CA PHE A 339 10.99 -5.16 0.26
C PHE A 339 12.45 -5.07 0.69
N ASP A 340 13.34 -5.07 -0.29
CA ASP A 340 14.78 -4.91 -0.11
C ASP A 340 15.16 -3.50 -0.61
N PHE A 341 15.90 -2.74 0.17
CA PHE A 341 16.30 -1.36 -0.14
C PHE A 341 17.82 -1.23 -0.13
N ASP A 342 18.39 -0.72 -1.22
CA ASP A 342 19.83 -0.65 -1.40
C ASP A 342 20.26 0.63 -2.14
N ASP A 343 21.57 0.90 -2.10
CA ASP A 343 22.23 2.02 -2.77
C ASP A 343 21.57 3.36 -2.40
N TYR A 344 21.56 3.66 -1.09
CA TYR A 344 21.05 4.92 -0.59
C TYR A 344 21.90 6.10 -1.07
N ARG A 345 21.25 7.10 -1.65
CA ARG A 345 21.89 8.31 -2.15
C ARG A 345 21.13 9.54 -1.72
N GLU A 346 21.87 10.63 -1.52
CA GLU A 346 21.29 11.96 -1.34
C GLU A 346 20.87 12.52 -2.70
N VAL A 347 19.58 12.85 -2.85
CA VAL A 347 18.98 13.33 -4.11
C VAL A 347 18.56 14.80 -4.05
N ALA A 348 18.37 15.33 -2.84
CA ALA A 348 18.23 16.76 -2.54
C ALA A 348 18.84 17.02 -1.16
N ASP A 349 19.04 18.29 -0.76
CA ASP A 349 19.69 18.63 0.52
C ASP A 349 18.99 17.95 1.72
N GLY A 350 19.67 16.97 2.32
CA GLY A 350 19.18 16.17 3.44
C GLY A 350 18.22 15.04 3.07
N MET A 351 17.81 14.88 1.82
CA MET A 351 16.89 13.84 1.36
C MET A 351 17.67 12.63 0.84
N TRP A 352 17.62 11.54 1.60
CA TRP A 352 18.27 10.29 1.26
C TRP A 352 17.23 9.22 0.92
N ILE A 353 17.36 8.61 -0.24
CA ILE A 353 16.45 7.56 -0.72
C ILE A 353 17.24 6.34 -1.18
N PRO A 354 16.68 5.12 -1.10
CA PRO A 354 17.25 3.98 -1.80
C PRO A 354 17.11 4.20 -3.31
N THR A 355 18.12 3.82 -4.08
CA THR A 355 18.06 3.88 -5.55
C THR A 355 17.90 2.50 -6.20
N SER A 356 17.92 1.43 -5.39
CA SER A 356 17.54 0.08 -5.80
C SER A 356 16.50 -0.48 -4.82
N ILE A 357 15.37 -0.93 -5.34
CA ILE A 357 14.28 -1.53 -4.55
C ILE A 357 13.95 -2.89 -5.16
N GLY A 358 14.09 -3.95 -4.36
CA GLY A 358 13.63 -5.29 -4.71
C GLY A 358 12.32 -5.61 -4.03
N ILE A 359 11.35 -6.17 -4.76
CA ILE A 359 10.05 -6.58 -4.25
C ILE A 359 9.88 -8.08 -4.48
N TRP A 360 9.61 -8.80 -3.41
CA TRP A 360 9.42 -10.24 -3.42
C TRP A 360 8.07 -10.60 -2.82
N LYS A 361 7.49 -11.69 -3.31
CA LYS A 361 6.26 -12.28 -2.81
C LYS A 361 6.47 -13.77 -2.61
N ASP A 362 6.22 -14.25 -1.39
CA ASP A 362 6.36 -15.66 -1.02
C ASP A 362 7.73 -16.25 -1.43
N GLY A 363 8.79 -15.44 -1.27
CA GLY A 363 10.16 -15.79 -1.63
C GLY A 363 10.51 -15.69 -3.13
N ALA A 364 9.54 -15.38 -4.01
CA ALA A 364 9.77 -15.19 -5.43
C ALA A 364 9.93 -13.69 -5.79
N PRO A 365 10.85 -13.32 -6.70
CA PRO A 365 11.01 -11.93 -7.10
C PRO A 365 9.84 -11.50 -8.00
N VAL A 366 9.16 -10.43 -7.61
CA VAL A 366 8.03 -9.85 -8.36
C VAL A 366 8.49 -8.68 -9.20
N GLU A 367 9.28 -7.79 -8.60
CA GLU A 367 9.65 -6.54 -9.23
C GLU A 367 10.99 -6.02 -8.70
N GLN A 368 11.75 -5.37 -9.58
CA GLN A 368 12.91 -4.56 -9.21
C GLN A 368 12.74 -3.15 -9.77
N VAL A 369 12.98 -2.14 -8.92
CA VAL A 369 12.94 -0.72 -9.29
C VAL A 369 14.32 -0.12 -9.11
N HIS A 370 14.83 0.51 -10.16
CA HIS A 370 16.06 1.29 -10.11
C HIS A 370 15.74 2.76 -10.37
N ILE A 371 16.02 3.61 -9.40
CA ILE A 371 15.74 5.05 -9.49
C ILE A 371 16.93 5.72 -10.17
N GLU A 372 16.66 6.33 -11.32
CA GLU A 372 17.67 7.04 -12.12
C GLU A 372 17.81 8.49 -11.65
N ASP A 373 16.71 9.15 -11.28
CA ASP A 373 16.69 10.57 -10.93
C ASP A 373 15.48 10.93 -10.04
N LEU A 374 15.69 11.83 -9.08
CA LEU A 374 14.65 12.53 -8.33
C LEU A 374 15.11 13.98 -8.09
N ALA A 375 14.35 14.94 -8.60
CA ALA A 375 14.61 16.36 -8.43
C ALA A 375 13.32 17.10 -8.04
N VAL A 376 13.46 18.10 -7.18
CA VAL A 376 12.39 18.99 -6.72
C VAL A 376 12.72 20.44 -7.04
N ASP A 377 11.69 21.28 -7.21
CA ASP A 377 11.79 22.73 -7.46
C ASP A 377 12.72 23.12 -8.64
N LEU A 378 12.78 22.26 -9.65
CA LEU A 378 13.45 22.53 -10.91
C LEU A 378 12.56 23.34 -11.89
N PRO A 379 13.13 24.20 -12.74
CA PRO A 379 12.37 24.85 -13.79
C PRO A 379 11.89 23.80 -14.81
N LEU A 380 10.57 23.65 -14.94
CA LEU A 380 9.94 22.82 -15.96
C LEU A 380 9.32 23.71 -17.05
N GLU A 381 9.46 23.30 -18.30
CA GLU A 381 8.84 24.00 -19.43
C GLU A 381 7.34 23.68 -19.48
N GLY A 382 6.48 24.70 -19.53
CA GLY A 382 5.02 24.49 -19.57
C GLY A 382 4.53 23.67 -20.78
N ALA A 383 5.30 23.68 -21.88
CA ALA A 383 5.03 22.86 -23.06
C ALA A 383 5.02 21.35 -22.77
N LEU A 384 5.66 20.91 -21.67
CA LEU A 384 5.67 19.52 -21.23
C LEU A 384 4.25 19.01 -20.88
N PHE A 385 3.39 19.91 -20.41
CA PHE A 385 2.02 19.63 -19.98
C PHE A 385 0.98 20.21 -20.94
N ALA A 386 1.36 20.54 -22.17
CA ALA A 386 0.42 21.00 -23.19
C ALA A 386 -0.43 19.83 -23.71
N ASP A 387 -1.61 20.17 -24.24
CA ASP A 387 -2.43 19.21 -24.98
C ASP A 387 -1.63 18.64 -26.17
N PRO A 388 -1.75 17.33 -26.44
CA PRO A 388 -1.00 16.65 -27.50
C PRO A 388 -1.51 16.93 -28.93
#